data_AF-A0A954J4X6-F1
#
_entry.id   AF-A0A954J4X6-F1
#
_cell.length_a   1.000
_cell.length_b   1.000
_cell.length_c   1.000
_cell.angle_alpha   90.00
_cell.angle_beta   90.00
_cell.angle_gamma   90.00
#
_symmetry.space_group_name_H-M   'P 1'
#
loop_
_entity.id
_entity.type
_entity.pdbx_description
1 polymer ?
#
loop_
_entity_poly.entity_id
_entity_poly.type
_entity_poly.pdbx_seq_one_letter_code
_entity_poly.pdbx_strand_id
1 'polypeptide(L)' 'MADYRIELDAPNNIVMVMVTEDDGSEHDYQFDFDPRSGRWEFAERELLERDFGDEWVEEFVEAIEEVIQDAIDK' A
#
# COMPACT_ATOMS: atom_id res chain seq x y z
N MET A 1 8.02 9.82 -12.36
CA MET A 1 6.78 9.55 -11.59
C MET A 1 6.82 8.08 -11.24
N ALA A 2 6.32 7.66 -10.08
CA ALA A 2 6.37 6.26 -9.67
C ALA A 2 5.05 5.54 -9.97
N ASP A 3 5.15 4.29 -10.38
CA ASP A 3 4.02 3.37 -10.49
C ASP A 3 3.99 2.47 -9.24
N TYR A 4 2.82 1.92 -8.91
CA TYR A 4 2.70 0.96 -7.81
C TYR A 4 1.84 -0.23 -8.18
N ARG A 5 2.13 -1.37 -7.56
CA ARG A 5 1.32 -2.59 -7.61
C ARG A 5 1.03 -3.06 -6.20
N ILE A 6 -0.25 -3.36 -5.93
CA ILE A 6 -0.71 -3.87 -4.65
C ILE A 6 -1.16 -5.32 -4.84
N GLU A 7 -0.67 -6.20 -3.96
CA GLU A 7 -1.06 -7.60 -3.88
C GLU A 7 -1.47 -7.93 -2.44
N LEU A 8 -2.52 -8.72 -2.29
CA LEU A 8 -3.07 -9.08 -0.99
C LEU A 8 -2.90 -10.58 -0.74
N ASP A 9 -2.25 -10.93 0.37
CA ASP A 9 -2.30 -12.26 0.94
C ASP A 9 -3.41 -12.32 2.01
N ALA A 10 -4.64 -12.58 1.56
CA ALA A 10 -5.82 -12.62 2.42
C ALA A 10 -5.73 -13.65 3.57
N PRO A 11 -5.18 -14.88 3.38
CA PRO A 11 -5.07 -15.84 4.48
C PRO A 11 -4.19 -15.37 5.63
N ASN A 12 -3.14 -14.58 5.35
CA ASN A 12 -2.23 -14.07 6.37
C ASN A 12 -2.52 -12.61 6.77
N ASN A 13 -3.47 -11.95 6.10
CA ASN A 13 -3.81 -10.53 6.30
C ASN A 13 -2.61 -9.60 6.05
N ILE A 14 -1.89 -9.85 4.96
CA ILE A 14 -0.70 -9.09 4.57
C ILE A 14 -0.97 -8.37 3.26
N VAL A 15 -0.68 -7.08 3.22
CA VAL A 15 -0.62 -6.27 2.00
C VAL A 15 0.84 -6.20 1.56
N MET A 16 1.07 -6.47 0.28
CA MET A 16 2.36 -6.33 -0.38
C MET A 16 2.23 -5.23 -1.42
N VAL A 17 3.15 -4.28 -1.38
CA VAL A 17 3.22 -3.18 -2.34
C VAL A 17 4.59 -3.19 -3.01
N MET A 18 4.59 -3.05 -4.32
CA MET A 18 5.79 -2.78 -5.11
C MET A 18 5.65 -1.39 -5.72
N VAL A 19 6.60 -0.51 -5.43
CA VAL A 19 6.71 0.82 -6.03
C VAL A 19 7.86 0.81 -7.03
N THR A 20 7.59 1.23 -8.26
CA THR A 20 8.58 1.32 -9.34
C THR A 20 8.78 2.78 -9.70
N GLU A 21 9.99 3.28 -9.50
CA GLU A 21 10.38 4.63 -9.88
C GLU A 21 10.70 4.76 -11.37
N ASP A 22 10.75 5.99 -11.88
CA ASP A 22 11.03 6.31 -13.29
C ASP A 22 12.41 5.82 -13.77
N ASP A 23 13.38 5.73 -12.85
CA ASP A 23 14.72 5.18 -13.11
C ASP A 23 14.72 3.63 -13.18
N GLY A 24 13.57 3.00 -12.96
CA GLY A 24 13.42 1.54 -12.90
C GLY A 24 13.85 0.92 -11.58
N SER A 25 14.09 1.74 -10.56
CA SER A 25 14.32 1.26 -9.19
C SER A 25 13.01 0.75 -8.59
N GLU A 26 13.07 -0.41 -7.93
CA GLU A 26 11.91 -1.06 -7.31
C GLU A 26 12.07 -1.11 -5.80
N HIS A 27 11.00 -0.77 -5.08
CA HIS A 27 10.92 -0.86 -3.63
C HIS A 27 9.74 -1.74 -3.23
N ASP A 28 10.03 -2.79 -2.47
CA ASP A 28 9.03 -3.69 -1.92
C ASP A 28 8.69 -3.34 -0.47
N TYR A 29 7.39 -3.28 -0.20
CA TYR A 29 6.82 -2.96 1.10
C TYR A 29 5.82 -4.03 1.49
N GLN A 30 5.83 -4.42 2.77
CA GLN A 30 4.88 -5.39 3.30
C GLN A 30 4.44 -4.95 4.68
N PHE A 31 3.12 -5.01 4.91
CA PHE A 31 2.54 -4.68 6.21
C PHE A 31 1.28 -5.50 6.45
N ASP A 32 0.99 -5.75 7.73
CA ASP A 32 -0.22 -6.42 8.15
C ASP A 32 -1.40 -5.44 8.28
N PHE A 33 -2.61 -5.99 8.20
CA PHE A 33 -3.83 -5.29 8.57
C PHE A 33 -4.67 -6.15 9.51
N ASP A 34 -5.47 -5.49 10.35
CA ASP A 34 -6.43 -6.16 11.22
C ASP A 34 -7.67 -6.58 10.42
N PRO A 35 -7.96 -7.88 10.26
CA PRO A 35 -9.08 -8.34 9.44
C PRO A 35 -10.46 -8.10 10.05
N ARG A 36 -10.53 -7.60 11.30
CA ARG A 36 -11.81 -7.31 11.97
C ARG A 36 -12.25 -5.86 11.78
N SER A 37 -11.28 -4.95 11.68
CA SER A 37 -11.51 -3.51 11.61
C SER A 37 -10.95 -2.86 10.34
N GLY A 38 -10.17 -3.59 9.55
CA GLY A 38 -9.49 -3.07 8.37
C GLY A 38 -8.37 -2.07 8.69
N ARG A 39 -7.96 -1.95 9.97
CA ARG A 39 -6.90 -1.03 10.37
C ARG A 39 -5.55 -1.56 9.92
N TRP A 40 -4.71 -0.68 9.39
CA TRP A 40 -3.36 -0.97 8.96
C TRP A 40 -2.45 0.20 9.33
N GLU A 41 -1.14 -0.08 9.41
CA GLU A 41 -0.12 0.93 9.65
C GLU A 41 0.99 0.77 8.62
N PHE A 42 1.41 1.88 8.01
CA PHE A 42 2.47 1.87 7.01
C PHE A 42 3.52 2.92 7.35
N ALA A 43 4.64 2.44 7.88
CA ALA A 43 5.70 3.28 8.44
C ALA A 43 6.42 4.14 7.38
N GLU A 44 6.36 3.74 6.10
CA GLU A 44 7.07 4.39 5.02
C GLU A 44 6.23 5.44 4.29
N ARG A 45 5.00 5.69 4.74
CA ARG A 45 4.14 6.74 4.20
C ARG A 45 4.84 8.10 4.15
N GLU A 46 5.47 8.52 5.25
CA GLU A 46 6.19 9.81 5.32
C GLU A 46 7.37 9.87 4.35
N LEU A 47 7.99 8.73 4.05
CA LEU A 47 9.07 8.63 3.07
C LEU A 47 8.52 8.84 1.66
N LEU A 48 7.43 8.15 1.31
CA LEU A 48 6.78 8.25 0.01
C LEU A 48 6.20 9.65 -0.23
N GLU A 49 5.64 10.28 0.80
CA GLU A 49 5.09 11.65 0.71
C GLU A 49 6.19 12.65 0.39
N ARG A 50 7.37 12.49 1.00
CA ARG A 50 8.54 13.32 0.71
C ARG A 50 9.08 13.11 -0.70
N ASP A 51 9.01 11.89 -1.23
CA ASP A 51 9.65 11.52 -2.50
C ASP A 51 8.73 11.76 -3.71
N PHE A 52 7.46 11.40 -3.58
CA PHE A 52 6.45 11.39 -4.65
C PHE A 52 5.35 12.45 -4.49
N GLY A 53 5.23 13.05 -3.29
CA GLY A 53 4.24 14.10 -2.97
C GLY A 53 2.94 13.56 -2.37
N ASP A 54 2.20 14.45 -1.69
CA ASP A 54 0.94 14.13 -1.01
C ASP A 54 -0.10 13.54 -1.96
N GLU A 55 -0.32 14.13 -3.14
CA GLU A 55 -1.37 13.68 -4.08
C GLU A 55 -1.18 12.21 -4.51
N TRP A 56 0.07 11.81 -4.78
CA TRP A 56 0.38 10.43 -5.14
C TRP A 56 0.18 9.47 -3.97
N VAL A 57 0.55 9.90 -2.75
CA VAL A 57 0.37 9.10 -1.54
C VAL A 57 -1.11 8.96 -1.17
N GLU A 58 -1.91 10.00 -1.37
CA GLU A 58 -3.36 9.93 -1.16
C GLU A 58 -4.00 8.87 -2.07
N GLU A 59 -3.73 8.89 -3.38
CA GLU A 59 -4.24 7.87 -4.31
C GLU A 59 -3.76 6.46 -3.95
N PHE A 60 -2.50 6.34 -3.51
CA PHE A 60 -1.93 5.08 -3.06
C PHE A 60 -2.60 4.53 -1.80
N VAL A 61 -2.85 5.38 -0.81
CA VAL A 61 -3.52 5.04 0.45
C VAL A 61 -4.96 4.60 0.16
N GLU A 62 -5.68 5.34 -0.69
CA GLU A 62 -7.04 4.98 -1.10
C GLU A 62 -7.08 3.59 -1.75
N ALA A 63 -6.13 3.29 -2.65
CA ALA A 63 -6.05 1.97 -3.29
C ALA A 63 -5.76 0.83 -2.30
N ILE A 64 -4.92 1.06 -1.28
CA ILE A 64 -4.70 0.09 -0.19
C ILE A 64 -5.99 -0.13 0.60
N GLU A 65 -6.68 0.96 0.97
CA GLU A 65 -7.92 0.88 1.72
C GLU A 65 -8.98 0.10 0.95
N GLU A 66 -9.14 0.34 -0.35
CA GLU A 66 -10.06 -0.43 -1.20
C GLU A 66 -9.75 -1.93 -1.21
N VAL A 67 -8.47 -2.30 -1.34
CA VAL A 67 -8.04 -3.72 -1.35
C VAL A 67 -8.30 -4.38 0.01
N ILE A 68 -8.01 -3.69 1.11
CA ILE A 68 -8.28 -4.21 2.46
C ILE A 68 -9.79 -4.32 2.71
N GLN A 69 -10.59 -3.34 2.26
CA GLN A 69 -12.04 -3.38 2.41
C GLN A 69 -12.67 -4.55 1.63
N ASP A 70 -12.22 -4.80 0.38
CA ASP A 70 -12.66 -5.98 -0.39
C ASP A 70 -12.28 -7.30 0.29
N ALA A 71 -11.15 -7.32 1.01
CA ALA A 71 -10.71 -8.49 1.76
C ALA A 71 -11.61 -8.82 2.97
N ILE A 72 -12.06 -7.79 3.69
CA ILE A 72 -12.85 -7.97 4.93
C ILE A 72 -14.35 -8.12 4.67
N ASP A 73 -14.86 -7.67 3.51
CA ASP A 73 -16.27 -7.81 3.13
C ASP A 73 -16.61 -9.21 2.59
N LYS A 74 -15.60 -10.02 2.27
CA LYS A 74 -15.72 -11.40 1.76
C LYS A 74 -15.90 -12.46 2.86
#